data_AF-A0A1J0RC14-F1
#
_entry.id   AF-A0A1J0RC14-F1
#
_cell.length_a   1.000
_cell.length_b   1.000
_cell.length_c   1.000
_cell.angle_alpha   90.00
_cell.angle_beta   90.00
_cell.angle_gamma   90.00
#
_symmetry.space_group_name_H-M   'P 1'
#
loop_
_entity.id
_entity.type
_entity.pdbx_description
1 polymer ?
#
loop_
_entity_poly.entity_id
_entity_poly.type
_entity_poly.pdbx_seq_one_letter_code
_entity_poly.pdbx_strand_id
1 'polypeptide(L)'
;MLAIAEELQSRITAHDNNLKTLHTAMAKAAVVASSPVNSPVVKLAGPIYLTLTDAEEKLVAAIQQQKVIIAQALKLAANISGQENIIARMAEIEVEDHQYGDAAPGDAKAGQTAIRLKPLNTKQPADCMAKPNDKVPSYKKLLSEQALAEINLFNLQAEQQPSGKDAAPLVGKEVGGTCTKENVNRAISGSSTNACTIEGKLLKTIKAELLASNDGKYDEAETENSDSGDIDNNNKIAATEILAAAKALTKGPANFDPQALDSYNSSDTFRKAVGLIDGEILPDKPAPTYTERINQLIKEHYGEPSNFKTNSGER
;
A
#
# COMPACT_ATOMS: atom_id res chain seq x y z
N MET A 1 -2.90 -7.40 -2.66
CA MET A 1 -3.45 -6.14 -2.13
C MET A 1 -4.34 -6.30 -0.88
N LEU A 2 -5.18 -7.34 -0.81
CA LEU A 2 -5.92 -7.69 0.42
C LEU A 2 -5.00 -7.80 1.66
N ALA A 3 -3.82 -8.41 1.50
CA ALA A 3 -2.81 -8.52 2.55
C ALA A 3 -2.23 -7.17 3.04
N ILE A 4 -2.21 -6.13 2.18
CA ILE A 4 -1.83 -4.78 2.61
C ILE A 4 -2.92 -4.27 3.56
N ALA A 5 -4.20 -4.36 3.17
CA ALA A 5 -5.31 -3.92 4.02
C ALA A 5 -5.35 -4.62 5.39
N GLU A 6 -5.08 -5.93 5.45
CA GLU A 6 -5.02 -6.70 6.71
C GLU A 6 -3.88 -6.24 7.64
N GLU A 7 -2.70 -5.98 7.10
CA GLU A 7 -1.56 -5.49 7.87
C GLU A 7 -1.81 -4.06 8.40
N LEU A 8 -2.46 -3.23 7.60
CA LEU A 8 -2.88 -1.88 8.03
C LEU A 8 -3.92 -1.94 9.15
N GLN A 9 -4.88 -2.85 9.06
CA GLN A 9 -5.86 -3.09 10.11
C GLN A 9 -5.20 -3.59 11.41
N SER A 10 -4.19 -4.47 11.31
CA SER A 10 -3.42 -4.95 12.46
C SER A 10 -2.70 -3.81 13.19
N ARG A 11 -2.10 -2.87 12.45
CA ARG A 11 -1.40 -1.71 13.03
C ARG A 11 -2.35 -0.75 13.74
N ILE A 12 -3.49 -0.43 13.13
CA ILE A 12 -4.53 0.40 13.75
C ILE A 12 -5.04 -0.27 15.04
N THR A 13 -5.29 -1.59 15.01
CA THR A 13 -5.74 -2.34 16.19
C THR A 13 -4.72 -2.30 17.33
N ALA A 14 -3.42 -2.43 17.03
CA ALA A 14 -2.37 -2.30 18.03
C ALA A 14 -2.36 -0.89 18.66
N HIS A 15 -2.59 0.16 17.86
CA HIS A 15 -2.68 1.53 18.38
C HIS A 15 -3.91 1.79 19.24
N ASP A 16 -5.06 1.25 18.87
CA ASP A 16 -6.28 1.34 19.68
C ASP A 16 -6.08 0.65 21.05
N ASN A 17 -5.37 -0.48 21.08
CA ASN A 17 -5.02 -1.16 22.34
C ASN A 17 -4.04 -0.33 23.21
N ASN A 18 -3.05 0.31 22.60
CA ASN A 18 -2.13 1.21 23.31
C ASN A 18 -2.87 2.42 23.88
N LEU A 19 -3.75 3.04 23.10
CA LEU A 19 -4.56 4.18 23.53
C LEU A 19 -5.44 3.82 24.73
N LYS A 20 -6.10 2.65 24.70
CA LYS A 20 -6.89 2.14 25.83
C LYS A 20 -6.06 1.96 27.10
N THR A 21 -4.81 1.49 26.95
CA THR A 21 -3.88 1.31 28.07
C THR A 21 -3.45 2.65 28.65
N LEU A 22 -3.12 3.63 27.79
CA LEU A 22 -2.82 5.01 28.18
C LEU A 22 -4.00 5.67 28.89
N HIS A 23 -5.23 5.58 28.36
CA HIS A 23 -6.43 6.12 28.99
C HIS A 23 -6.66 5.55 30.38
N THR A 24 -6.44 4.24 30.55
CA THR A 24 -6.58 3.59 31.86
C THR A 24 -5.55 4.12 32.86
N ALA A 25 -4.29 4.26 32.44
CA ALA A 25 -3.23 4.80 33.28
C ALA A 25 -3.45 6.29 33.60
N MET A 26 -3.90 7.07 32.61
CA MET A 26 -4.18 8.49 32.76
C MET A 26 -5.34 8.73 33.72
N ALA A 27 -6.44 7.97 33.61
CA ALA A 27 -7.56 8.06 34.53
C ALA A 27 -7.14 7.79 35.98
N LYS A 28 -6.30 6.76 36.20
CA LYS A 28 -5.74 6.48 37.53
C LYS A 28 -4.87 7.62 38.05
N ALA A 29 -3.96 8.14 37.21
CA ALA A 29 -3.09 9.25 37.59
C ALA A 29 -3.88 10.54 37.86
N ALA A 30 -4.92 10.83 37.08
CA ALA A 30 -5.80 11.99 37.24
C ALA A 30 -6.55 11.96 38.57
N VAL A 31 -7.12 10.82 38.96
CA VAL A 31 -7.82 10.65 40.24
C VAL A 31 -6.89 10.95 41.41
N VAL A 32 -5.63 10.50 41.33
CA VAL A 32 -4.65 10.78 42.38
C VAL A 32 -4.22 12.25 42.36
N ALA A 33 -3.87 12.78 41.19
CA ALA A 33 -3.38 14.16 41.03
C ALA A 33 -4.42 15.22 41.40
N SER A 34 -5.72 14.91 41.26
CA SER A 34 -6.82 15.81 41.60
C SER A 34 -7.28 15.71 43.06
N SER A 35 -6.64 14.86 43.88
CA SER A 35 -6.98 14.72 45.29
C SER A 35 -6.72 16.04 46.04
N PRO A 36 -7.69 16.56 46.82
CA PRO A 36 -7.54 17.80 47.58
C PRO A 36 -6.54 17.66 48.75
N VAL A 37 -6.10 16.44 49.04
CA VAL A 37 -5.11 16.16 50.08
C VAL A 37 -3.71 16.37 49.52
N ASN A 38 -3.03 17.42 49.96
CA ASN A 38 -1.62 17.65 49.62
C ASN A 38 -0.73 16.58 50.27
N SER A 39 -0.63 15.43 49.62
CA SER A 39 0.19 14.29 50.05
C SER A 39 1.34 14.05 49.07
N PRO A 40 2.43 13.40 49.51
CA PRO A 40 3.54 13.02 48.62
C PRO A 40 3.07 12.26 47.38
N VAL A 41 2.00 11.46 47.52
CA VAL A 41 1.37 10.70 46.44
C VAL A 41 0.78 11.60 45.34
N VAL A 42 0.19 12.74 45.69
CA VAL A 42 -0.34 13.71 44.72
C VAL A 42 0.78 14.38 43.93
N LYS A 43 1.89 14.73 44.59
CA LYS A 43 3.07 15.31 43.93
C LYS A 43 3.69 14.37 42.91
N LEU A 44 3.73 13.06 43.22
CA LEU A 44 4.25 12.04 42.31
C LEU A 44 3.33 11.81 41.10
N ALA A 45 2.01 11.90 41.29
CA ALA A 45 1.03 11.65 40.24
C ALA A 45 0.96 12.76 39.18
N GLY A 46 1.30 14.01 39.53
CA GLY A 46 1.29 15.15 38.61
C GLY A 46 2.17 14.95 37.36
N PRO A 47 3.49 14.71 37.50
CA PRO A 47 4.39 14.41 36.38
C PRO A 47 3.95 13.21 35.55
N ILE A 48 3.44 12.15 36.19
CA ILE A 48 2.92 10.96 35.51
C ILE A 48 1.72 11.34 34.64
N TYR A 49 0.74 12.06 35.20
CA TYR A 49 -0.45 12.48 34.47
C TYR A 49 -0.12 13.37 33.27
N LEU A 50 0.70 14.41 33.45
CA LEU A 50 1.11 15.30 32.36
C LEU A 50 1.82 14.56 31.23
N THR A 51 2.68 13.59 31.59
CA THR A 51 3.40 12.78 30.61
C THR A 51 2.47 11.85 29.84
N LEU A 52 1.48 11.27 30.52
CA LEU A 52 0.47 10.41 29.88
C LEU A 52 -0.41 11.21 28.92
N THR A 53 -0.78 12.44 29.25
CA THR A 53 -1.51 13.34 28.35
C THR A 53 -0.69 13.71 27.12
N ASP A 54 0.58 14.10 27.29
CA ASP A 54 1.49 14.38 26.17
C ASP A 54 1.72 13.13 25.28
N ALA A 55 1.84 11.95 25.89
CA ALA A 55 1.95 10.68 25.17
C ALA A 55 0.67 10.34 24.39
N GLU A 56 -0.51 10.61 24.96
CA GLU A 56 -1.80 10.44 24.29
C GLU A 56 -1.92 11.37 23.07
N GLU A 57 -1.63 12.66 23.22
CA GLU A 57 -1.71 13.63 22.12
C GLU A 57 -0.80 13.22 20.95
N LYS A 58 0.44 12.81 21.25
CA LYS A 58 1.39 12.30 20.25
C LYS A 58 0.89 11.03 19.59
N LEU A 59 0.32 10.09 20.35
CA LEU A 59 -0.22 8.84 19.81
C LEU A 59 -1.43 9.09 18.91
N VAL A 60 -2.37 9.95 19.32
CA VAL A 60 -3.54 10.31 18.51
C VAL A 60 -3.13 10.98 17.21
N ALA A 61 -2.21 11.94 17.26
CA ALA A 61 -1.69 12.60 16.06
C ALA A 61 -1.03 11.59 15.10
N ALA A 62 -0.23 10.68 15.62
CA ALA A 62 0.40 9.62 14.83
C ALA A 62 -0.62 8.66 14.21
N ILE A 63 -1.66 8.25 14.94
CA ILE A 63 -2.75 7.41 14.40
C ILE A 63 -3.45 8.12 13.24
N GLN A 64 -3.78 9.42 13.39
CA GLN A 64 -4.45 10.18 12.33
C GLN A 64 -3.57 10.32 11.09
N GLN A 65 -2.29 10.64 11.26
CA GLN A 65 -1.34 10.71 10.16
C GLN A 65 -1.22 9.36 9.43
N GLN A 66 -1.13 8.26 10.18
CA GLN A 66 -1.08 6.92 9.59
C GLN A 66 -2.36 6.58 8.83
N LYS A 67 -3.56 6.90 9.34
CA LYS A 67 -4.83 6.66 8.64
C LYS A 67 -4.87 7.34 7.28
N VAL A 68 -4.39 8.58 7.17
CA VAL A 68 -4.32 9.32 5.89
C VAL A 68 -3.37 8.62 4.92
N ILE A 69 -2.17 8.28 5.37
CA ILE A 69 -1.15 7.60 4.56
C ILE A 69 -1.65 6.23 4.07
N ILE A 70 -2.31 5.48 4.95
CA ILE A 70 -2.93 4.18 4.67
C ILE A 70 -4.01 4.30 3.59
N ALA A 71 -4.93 5.25 3.74
CA ALA A 71 -6.03 5.43 2.80
C ALA A 71 -5.51 5.76 1.40
N GLN A 72 -4.49 6.62 1.30
CA GLN A 72 -3.86 6.96 0.03
C GLN A 72 -3.18 5.75 -0.61
N ALA A 73 -2.38 4.99 0.15
CA ALA A 73 -1.71 3.79 -0.36
C ALA A 73 -2.70 2.72 -0.85
N LEU A 74 -3.80 2.52 -0.12
CA LEU A 74 -4.87 1.59 -0.52
C LEU A 74 -5.55 2.03 -1.82
N LYS A 75 -5.83 3.33 -1.97
CA LYS A 75 -6.42 3.89 -3.19
C LYS A 75 -5.52 3.68 -4.41
N LEU A 76 -4.24 3.98 -4.29
CA LEU A 76 -3.27 3.81 -5.38
C LEU A 76 -3.11 2.35 -5.76
N ALA A 77 -2.99 1.48 -4.76
CA ALA A 77 -2.89 0.06 -5.01
C ALA A 77 -4.16 -0.43 -5.73
N ALA A 78 -5.35 -0.02 -5.28
CA ALA A 78 -6.64 -0.37 -5.91
C ALA A 78 -6.68 0.06 -7.37
N ASN A 79 -6.20 1.27 -7.68
CA ASN A 79 -6.09 1.76 -9.05
C ASN A 79 -5.17 0.87 -9.90
N ILE A 80 -3.97 0.55 -9.41
CA ILE A 80 -3.01 -0.32 -10.11
C ILE A 80 -3.65 -1.68 -10.42
N SER A 81 -4.25 -2.36 -9.43
CA SER A 81 -4.87 -3.67 -9.72
C SER A 81 -6.10 -3.59 -10.62
N GLY A 82 -6.84 -2.48 -10.57
CA GLY A 82 -7.91 -2.21 -11.52
C GLY A 82 -7.38 -2.12 -12.96
N GLN A 83 -6.30 -1.37 -13.15
CA GLN A 83 -5.62 -1.24 -14.44
C GLN A 83 -5.06 -2.59 -14.91
N GLU A 84 -4.35 -3.33 -14.07
CA GLU A 84 -3.78 -4.64 -14.41
C GLU A 84 -4.87 -5.67 -14.80
N ASN A 85 -6.03 -5.64 -14.14
CA ASN A 85 -7.17 -6.48 -14.53
C ASN A 85 -7.73 -6.09 -15.90
N ILE A 86 -7.79 -4.78 -16.21
CA ILE A 86 -8.20 -4.30 -17.54
C ILE A 86 -7.17 -4.71 -18.59
N ILE A 87 -5.87 -4.50 -18.34
CA ILE A 87 -4.77 -4.89 -19.23
C ILE A 87 -4.82 -6.39 -19.53
N ALA A 88 -4.97 -7.23 -18.51
CA ALA A 88 -5.11 -8.67 -18.68
C ALA A 88 -6.29 -9.02 -19.59
N ARG A 89 -7.48 -8.42 -19.37
CA ARG A 89 -8.67 -8.66 -20.20
C ARG A 89 -8.53 -8.16 -21.63
N MET A 90 -7.91 -7.00 -21.82
CA MET A 90 -7.70 -6.43 -23.15
C MET A 90 -6.69 -7.26 -23.96
N ALA A 91 -5.68 -7.85 -23.32
CA ALA A 91 -4.74 -8.79 -23.93
C ALA A 91 -5.35 -10.16 -24.29
N GLU A 92 -6.60 -10.41 -23.90
CA GLU A 92 -7.39 -11.57 -24.31
C GLU A 92 -8.29 -11.28 -25.51
N ILE A 93 -8.37 -10.02 -25.99
CA ILE A 93 -9.13 -9.69 -27.19
C ILE A 93 -8.52 -10.38 -28.40
N GLU A 94 -9.34 -11.19 -29.06
CA GLU A 94 -8.95 -12.01 -30.20
C GLU A 94 -9.96 -11.83 -31.34
N VAL A 95 -9.46 -11.73 -32.57
CA VAL A 95 -10.29 -11.82 -33.78
C VAL A 95 -10.78 -13.27 -33.92
N GLU A 96 -12.03 -13.44 -34.32
CA GLU A 96 -12.62 -14.74 -34.57
C GLU A 96 -12.32 -15.23 -36.00
N ASP A 97 -12.10 -16.54 -36.15
CA ASP A 97 -12.14 -17.21 -37.45
C ASP A 97 -13.51 -16.97 -38.09
N HIS A 98 -13.55 -16.40 -39.28
CA HIS A 98 -14.82 -16.11 -39.94
C HIS A 98 -14.74 -16.20 -41.47
N GLN A 99 -15.76 -16.80 -42.09
CA GLN A 99 -15.97 -16.75 -43.53
C GLN A 99 -16.97 -15.64 -43.85
N TYR A 100 -16.63 -14.74 -44.78
CA TYR A 100 -17.51 -13.63 -45.16
C TYR A 100 -18.63 -14.01 -46.16
N GLY A 101 -18.82 -15.31 -46.40
CA GLY A 101 -19.87 -15.88 -47.26
C GLY A 101 -19.53 -15.90 -48.75
N ASP A 102 -20.54 -16.15 -49.58
CA ASP A 102 -20.37 -16.42 -51.02
C ASP A 102 -20.29 -15.17 -51.92
N ALA A 103 -20.54 -13.97 -51.37
CA ALA A 103 -20.58 -12.72 -52.12
C ALA A 103 -19.24 -11.97 -52.08
N ALA A 104 -18.92 -11.25 -53.16
CA ALA A 104 -17.79 -10.32 -53.17
C ALA A 104 -18.03 -9.20 -52.12
N PRO A 105 -16.98 -8.62 -51.51
CA PRO A 105 -17.15 -7.60 -50.46
C PRO A 105 -18.01 -6.39 -50.87
N GLY A 106 -18.02 -6.04 -52.16
CA GLY A 106 -18.84 -4.96 -52.71
C GLY A 106 -20.33 -5.28 -52.84
N ASP A 107 -20.70 -6.57 -52.87
CA ASP A 107 -22.07 -7.07 -53.03
C ASP A 107 -22.64 -7.65 -51.71
N ALA A 108 -21.82 -7.65 -50.65
CA ALA A 108 -22.18 -8.19 -49.36
C ALA A 108 -23.26 -7.33 -48.66
N LYS A 109 -24.24 -7.99 -48.05
CA LYS A 109 -25.25 -7.31 -47.23
C LYS A 109 -24.61 -6.70 -45.99
N ALA A 110 -25.24 -5.67 -45.44
CA ALA A 110 -24.77 -4.99 -44.24
C ALA A 110 -24.41 -5.99 -43.12
N GLY A 111 -23.19 -5.86 -42.57
CA GLY A 111 -22.67 -6.70 -41.50
C GLY A 111 -22.05 -8.04 -41.93
N GLN A 112 -22.19 -8.46 -43.20
CA GLN A 112 -21.60 -9.73 -43.67
C GLN A 112 -20.08 -9.69 -43.77
N THR A 113 -19.47 -8.52 -43.94
CA THR A 113 -18.01 -8.32 -44.03
C THR A 113 -17.37 -7.85 -42.72
N ALA A 114 -18.10 -7.87 -41.61
CA ALA A 114 -17.60 -7.36 -40.34
C ALA A 114 -16.55 -8.30 -39.72
N ILE A 115 -15.39 -7.76 -39.33
CA ILE A 115 -14.42 -8.46 -38.48
C ILE A 115 -15.09 -8.70 -37.11
N ARG A 116 -15.11 -9.96 -36.68
CA ARG A 116 -15.69 -10.38 -35.42
C ARG A 116 -14.62 -10.60 -34.37
N LEU A 117 -14.95 -10.32 -33.12
CA LEU A 117 -14.10 -10.62 -31.97
C LEU A 117 -14.70 -11.80 -31.22
N LYS A 118 -13.86 -12.68 -30.71
CA LYS A 118 -14.30 -13.73 -29.80
C LYS A 118 -14.91 -13.09 -28.55
N PRO A 119 -16.00 -13.68 -28.00
CA PRO A 119 -16.50 -13.23 -26.71
C PRO A 119 -15.41 -13.41 -25.66
N LEU A 120 -15.19 -12.36 -24.86
CA LEU A 120 -14.26 -12.43 -23.74
C LEU A 120 -14.70 -13.52 -22.77
N ASN A 121 -13.74 -14.30 -22.27
CA ASN A 121 -14.02 -15.32 -21.28
C ASN A 121 -14.34 -14.62 -19.95
N THR A 122 -15.63 -14.49 -19.62
CA THR A 122 -16.08 -13.76 -18.43
C THR A 122 -15.90 -14.56 -17.14
N LYS A 123 -15.63 -15.87 -17.24
CA LYS A 123 -15.35 -16.72 -16.08
C LYS A 123 -13.88 -16.62 -15.74
N GLN A 124 -13.58 -15.90 -14.66
CA GLN A 124 -12.30 -16.04 -14.00
C GLN A 124 -12.12 -17.51 -13.58
N PRO A 125 -10.94 -18.11 -13.82
CA PRO A 125 -10.61 -19.41 -13.25
C PRO A 125 -10.83 -19.36 -11.74
N ALA A 126 -11.43 -20.42 -11.16
CA ALA A 126 -11.71 -20.47 -9.72
C ALA A 126 -10.44 -20.30 -8.85
N ASP A 127 -9.27 -20.59 -9.42
CA ASP A 127 -7.93 -20.46 -8.83
C ASP A 127 -7.26 -19.11 -9.09
N CYS A 128 -7.91 -18.17 -9.80
CA CYS A 128 -7.40 -16.83 -10.05
C CYS A 128 -6.99 -16.10 -8.76
N MET A 129 -7.71 -16.35 -7.66
CA MET A 129 -7.41 -15.79 -6.35
C MET A 129 -6.51 -16.70 -5.50
N ALA A 130 -6.39 -17.99 -5.83
CA ALA A 130 -5.57 -18.94 -5.08
C ALA A 130 -4.09 -18.56 -5.13
N LYS A 131 -3.53 -18.29 -6.33
CA LYS A 131 -2.11 -17.92 -6.48
C LYS A 131 -1.74 -16.62 -5.76
N PRO A 132 -2.53 -15.52 -5.85
CA PRO A 132 -2.33 -14.36 -5.01
C PRO A 132 -2.47 -14.68 -3.51
N ASN A 133 -3.47 -15.45 -3.10
CA ASN A 133 -3.69 -15.77 -1.69
C ASN A 133 -2.55 -16.61 -1.09
N ASP A 134 -1.95 -17.52 -1.86
CA ASP A 134 -0.78 -18.31 -1.44
C ASP A 134 0.48 -17.45 -1.23
N LYS A 135 0.50 -16.25 -1.82
CA LYS A 135 1.58 -15.26 -1.65
C LYS A 135 1.32 -14.27 -0.52
N VAL A 136 0.21 -14.37 0.22
CA VAL A 136 -0.11 -13.50 1.38
C VAL A 136 1.03 -13.41 2.41
N PRO A 137 1.74 -14.49 2.79
CA PRO A 137 2.89 -14.39 3.69
C PRO A 137 4.05 -13.57 3.09
N SER A 138 4.23 -13.63 1.78
CA SER A 138 5.19 -12.78 1.06
C SER A 138 4.69 -11.34 0.95
N TYR A 139 3.37 -11.14 0.91
CA TYR A 139 2.74 -9.82 0.92
C TYR A 139 2.80 -9.10 2.26
N LYS A 140 2.95 -9.79 3.39
CA LYS A 140 3.37 -9.13 4.65
C LYS A 140 4.74 -8.48 4.53
N LYS A 141 5.61 -8.99 3.65
CA LYS A 141 6.88 -8.37 3.29
C LYS A 141 6.76 -7.26 2.25
N LEU A 142 5.61 -7.10 1.56
CA LEU A 142 5.36 -5.97 0.63
C LEU A 142 5.37 -4.60 1.29
N LEU A 143 5.30 -4.50 2.62
CA LEU A 143 5.58 -3.23 3.30
C LEU A 143 7.08 -2.96 3.51
N SER A 144 7.95 -3.63 2.75
CA SER A 144 9.39 -3.37 2.70
C SER A 144 9.80 -2.88 1.31
N GLU A 145 10.87 -2.06 1.26
CA GLU A 145 11.46 -1.55 0.02
C GLU A 145 11.71 -2.64 -1.02
N GLN A 146 12.26 -3.77 -0.61
CA GLN A 146 12.62 -4.87 -1.51
C GLN A 146 11.41 -5.50 -2.21
N ALA A 147 10.30 -5.65 -1.51
CA ALA A 147 9.18 -6.41 -2.02
C ALA A 147 8.28 -5.57 -2.97
N LEU A 148 8.21 -4.25 -2.80
CA LEU A 148 7.49 -3.38 -3.75
C LEU A 148 8.23 -3.28 -5.09
N ALA A 149 9.56 -3.33 -5.09
CA ALA A 149 10.37 -3.37 -6.30
C ALA A 149 10.20 -4.67 -7.11
N GLU A 150 9.70 -5.73 -6.48
CA GLU A 150 9.44 -7.02 -7.14
C GLU A 150 8.05 -7.09 -7.83
N ILE A 151 7.21 -6.06 -7.69
CA ILE A 151 5.90 -6.03 -8.35
C ILE A 151 6.12 -5.85 -9.85
N ASN A 152 5.63 -6.82 -10.64
CA ASN A 152 5.59 -6.69 -12.09
C ASN A 152 4.30 -5.97 -12.47
N LEU A 153 4.44 -4.82 -13.16
CA LEU A 153 3.36 -4.15 -13.85
C LEU A 153 3.43 -4.47 -15.35
N PHE A 154 2.32 -4.33 -16.05
CA PHE A 154 2.23 -4.65 -17.46
C PHE A 154 1.60 -3.51 -18.26
N ASN A 155 2.05 -3.35 -19.50
CA ASN A 155 1.40 -2.49 -20.48
C ASN A 155 0.83 -3.30 -21.63
N LEU A 156 -0.12 -2.69 -22.33
CA LEU A 156 -0.63 -3.21 -23.59
C LEU A 156 0.26 -2.77 -24.75
N GLN A 157 0.57 -3.70 -25.63
CA GLN A 157 1.21 -3.44 -26.90
C GLN A 157 0.42 -4.11 -28.02
N ALA A 158 0.23 -3.41 -29.14
CA ALA A 158 -0.28 -4.04 -30.34
C ALA A 158 0.66 -5.16 -30.79
N GLU A 159 0.10 -6.30 -31.19
CA GLU A 159 0.91 -7.33 -31.82
C GLU A 159 1.41 -6.81 -33.17
N GLN A 160 2.73 -6.70 -33.29
CA GLN A 160 3.36 -6.25 -34.52
C GLN A 160 3.56 -7.42 -35.47
N GLN A 161 3.35 -7.17 -36.77
CA GLN A 161 3.69 -8.14 -37.79
C GLN A 161 5.18 -8.50 -37.71
N PRO A 162 5.54 -9.79 -37.58
CA PRO A 162 6.93 -10.23 -37.64
C PRO A 162 7.55 -9.87 -39.00
N SER A 163 8.77 -9.36 -38.99
CA SER A 163 9.47 -8.97 -40.23
C SER A 163 9.48 -10.13 -41.24
N GLY A 164 8.98 -9.86 -42.45
CA GLY A 164 8.97 -10.79 -43.57
C GLY A 164 8.00 -11.98 -43.45
N LYS A 165 7.04 -11.95 -42.50
CA LYS A 165 6.05 -13.03 -42.35
C LYS A 165 4.66 -12.47 -42.06
N ASP A 166 3.65 -13.12 -42.61
CA ASP A 166 2.27 -12.92 -42.19
C ASP A 166 2.05 -13.59 -40.83
N ALA A 167 1.30 -12.94 -39.95
CA ALA A 167 0.93 -13.45 -38.64
C ALA A 167 -0.54 -13.12 -38.37
N ALA A 168 -1.24 -14.05 -37.72
CA ALA A 168 -2.62 -13.82 -37.35
C ALA A 168 -2.71 -12.78 -36.21
N PRO A 169 -3.78 -11.98 -36.13
CA PRO A 169 -4.97 -12.05 -36.97
C PRO A 169 -4.77 -11.39 -38.33
N LEU A 170 -5.32 -11.99 -39.39
CA LEU A 170 -5.21 -11.49 -40.76
C LEU A 170 -6.43 -11.84 -41.62
N VAL A 171 -6.54 -11.19 -42.78
CA VAL A 171 -7.54 -11.51 -43.80
C VAL A 171 -6.90 -12.36 -44.88
N GLY A 172 -7.49 -13.54 -45.12
CA GLY A 172 -7.08 -14.48 -46.14
C GLY A 172 -8.16 -14.72 -47.19
N LYS A 173 -7.91 -15.71 -48.03
CA LYS A 173 -8.85 -16.25 -49.00
C LYS A 173 -9.18 -17.68 -48.64
N GLU A 174 -10.46 -18.01 -48.65
CA GLU A 174 -10.90 -19.38 -48.47
C GLU A 174 -10.59 -20.21 -49.72
N VAL A 175 -9.99 -21.38 -49.52
CA VAL A 175 -9.74 -22.39 -50.54
C VAL A 175 -10.07 -23.75 -49.94
N GLY A 176 -11.19 -24.34 -50.36
CA GLY A 176 -11.58 -25.71 -49.96
C GLY A 176 -11.77 -25.88 -48.45
N GLY A 177 -12.47 -24.96 -47.78
CA GLY A 177 -12.70 -25.01 -46.33
C GLY A 177 -11.49 -24.64 -45.47
N THR A 178 -10.49 -23.99 -46.07
CA THR A 178 -9.33 -23.46 -45.34
C THR A 178 -9.15 -21.99 -45.70
N CYS A 179 -9.11 -21.12 -44.69
CA CYS A 179 -8.70 -19.73 -44.86
C CYS A 179 -7.17 -19.69 -44.99
N THR A 180 -6.68 -19.12 -46.10
CA THR A 180 -5.25 -19.14 -46.43
C THR A 180 -4.75 -17.74 -46.78
N LYS A 181 -3.56 -17.40 -46.27
CA LYS A 181 -2.78 -16.24 -46.69
C LYS A 181 -1.30 -16.57 -46.59
N GLU A 182 -0.63 -16.61 -47.74
CA GLU A 182 0.76 -17.06 -47.86
C GLU A 182 0.98 -18.42 -47.17
N ASN A 183 1.75 -18.44 -46.06
CA ASN A 183 2.06 -19.64 -45.30
C ASN A 183 1.16 -19.85 -44.08
N VAL A 184 0.20 -18.96 -43.84
CA VAL A 184 -0.73 -19.03 -42.70
C VAL A 184 -2.06 -19.60 -43.17
N ASN A 185 -2.41 -20.77 -42.63
CA ASN A 185 -3.60 -21.53 -43.04
C ASN A 185 -4.41 -21.93 -41.81
N ARG A 186 -5.73 -21.82 -41.89
CA ARG A 186 -6.65 -22.22 -40.81
C ARG A 186 -7.91 -22.84 -41.36
N ALA A 187 -8.28 -24.01 -40.86
CA ALA A 187 -9.52 -24.66 -41.25
C ALA A 187 -10.70 -23.80 -40.78
N ILE A 188 -11.64 -23.54 -41.68
CA ILE A 188 -12.87 -22.80 -41.39
C ILE A 188 -14.06 -23.52 -42.01
N SER A 189 -15.23 -23.41 -41.39
CA SER A 189 -16.47 -24.00 -41.89
C SER A 189 -16.90 -23.27 -43.16
N GLY A 190 -16.82 -23.94 -44.32
CA GLY A 190 -17.14 -23.31 -45.62
C GLY A 190 -16.61 -24.08 -46.82
N SER A 191 -17.08 -23.74 -48.03
CA SER A 191 -16.48 -24.19 -49.29
C SER A 191 -16.54 -23.12 -50.41
N SER A 192 -16.27 -21.85 -50.08
CA SER A 192 -16.25 -20.73 -51.02
C SER A 192 -14.84 -20.34 -51.45
N THR A 193 -14.73 -19.39 -52.39
CA THR A 193 -13.46 -18.80 -52.83
C THR A 193 -13.29 -17.35 -52.35
N ASN A 194 -14.03 -16.94 -51.32
CA ASN A 194 -14.12 -15.56 -50.87
C ASN A 194 -13.20 -15.25 -49.69
N ALA A 195 -13.23 -13.99 -49.24
CA ALA A 195 -12.41 -13.53 -48.12
C ALA A 195 -12.83 -14.20 -46.80
N CYS A 196 -11.87 -14.30 -45.89
CA CYS A 196 -12.05 -14.86 -44.55
C CYS A 196 -11.07 -14.23 -43.56
N THR A 197 -11.33 -14.35 -42.25
CA THR A 197 -10.37 -14.00 -41.19
C THR A 197 -9.77 -15.24 -40.57
N ILE A 198 -8.48 -15.14 -40.26
CA ILE A 198 -7.74 -16.09 -39.42
C ILE A 198 -7.64 -15.48 -38.01
N GLU A 199 -8.04 -16.26 -37.00
CA GLU A 199 -8.07 -15.86 -35.59
C GLU A 199 -6.69 -15.49 -35.07
N GLY A 200 -6.65 -14.53 -34.13
CA GLY A 200 -5.42 -14.12 -33.50
C GLY A 200 -5.59 -12.94 -32.56
N LYS A 201 -4.64 -12.79 -31.65
CA LYS A 201 -4.64 -11.71 -30.65
C LYS A 201 -4.27 -10.39 -31.29
N LEU A 202 -4.99 -9.34 -30.91
CA LEU A 202 -4.67 -7.96 -31.35
C LEU A 202 -3.64 -7.30 -30.45
N LEU A 203 -3.64 -7.66 -29.16
CA LEU A 203 -2.83 -7.05 -28.13
C LEU A 203 -2.08 -8.13 -27.35
N LYS A 204 -0.89 -7.77 -26.88
CA LYS A 204 -0.12 -8.53 -25.90
C LYS A 204 0.23 -7.67 -24.70
N THR A 205 0.57 -8.33 -23.60
CA THR A 205 1.18 -7.67 -22.45
C THR A 205 2.69 -7.61 -22.62
N ILE A 206 3.26 -6.48 -22.27
CA ILE A 206 4.70 -6.31 -22.07
C ILE A 206 4.93 -5.93 -20.62
N LYS A 207 6.01 -6.43 -20.01
CA LYS A 207 6.36 -6.06 -18.64
C LYS A 207 6.83 -4.60 -18.64
N ALA A 208 6.22 -3.78 -17.78
CA ALA A 208 6.72 -2.47 -17.44
C ALA A 208 7.84 -2.62 -16.39
N GLU A 209 8.91 -1.86 -16.55
CA GLU A 209 10.02 -1.86 -15.59
C GLU A 209 9.77 -0.80 -14.51
N LEU A 210 9.63 -1.26 -13.27
CA LEU A 210 9.74 -0.43 -12.07
C LEU A 210 11.19 -0.45 -11.61
N LEU A 211 12.07 0.29 -12.30
CA LEU A 211 13.44 0.48 -11.83
C LEU A 211 13.44 1.51 -10.70
N ALA A 212 13.91 1.10 -9.53
CA ALA A 212 14.18 2.04 -8.45
C ALA A 212 15.51 2.76 -8.74
N SER A 213 15.48 4.08 -8.65
CA SER A 213 16.65 4.94 -8.63
C SER A 213 17.46 4.72 -7.35
N ASN A 214 18.70 5.21 -7.34
CA ASN A 214 19.59 5.08 -6.17
C ASN A 214 19.09 5.82 -4.91
N ASP A 215 18.15 6.76 -5.03
CA ASP A 215 17.47 7.44 -3.92
C ASP A 215 16.14 6.76 -3.49
N GLY A 216 15.82 5.60 -4.07
CA GLY A 216 14.65 4.80 -3.71
C GLY A 216 13.32 5.37 -4.21
N LYS A 217 13.35 6.15 -5.30
CA LYS A 217 12.18 6.58 -6.08
C LYS A 217 12.13 5.77 -7.37
N TYR A 218 10.98 5.67 -8.03
CA TYR A 218 10.90 4.90 -9.29
C TYR A 218 11.09 5.81 -10.51
N ASP A 219 12.29 6.33 -10.78
CA ASP A 219 12.67 7.12 -11.98
C ASP A 219 11.51 7.86 -12.66
N GLU A 220 10.84 8.74 -11.89
CA GLU A 220 9.69 9.52 -12.33
C GLU A 220 10.18 10.65 -13.25
N ALA A 221 9.46 10.90 -14.34
CA ALA A 221 9.67 12.12 -15.13
C ALA A 221 9.29 13.34 -14.27
N GLU A 222 10.07 14.42 -14.35
CA GLU A 222 9.76 15.67 -13.64
C GLU A 222 8.33 16.12 -13.92
N THR A 223 7.59 16.51 -12.88
CA THR A 223 6.16 16.86 -12.89
C THR A 223 5.76 17.94 -13.89
N GLU A 224 6.71 18.70 -14.45
CA GLU A 224 6.44 19.70 -15.50
C GLU A 224 6.24 19.08 -16.89
N ASN A 225 6.60 17.81 -17.11
CA ASN A 225 6.47 17.10 -18.38
C ASN A 225 5.59 15.84 -18.31
N SER A 226 4.98 15.54 -17.17
CA SER A 226 4.10 14.37 -17.02
C SER A 226 2.75 14.64 -17.67
N ASP A 227 2.61 14.29 -18.93
CA ASP A 227 1.31 14.24 -19.58
C ASP A 227 0.44 13.24 -18.78
N SER A 228 -0.77 13.63 -18.36
CA SER A 228 -1.62 12.77 -17.50
C SER A 228 -2.00 11.43 -18.14
N GLY A 229 -1.75 11.28 -19.44
CA GLY A 229 -1.91 10.04 -20.21
C GLY A 229 -0.71 9.08 -20.16
N ASP A 230 0.41 9.45 -19.54
CA ASP A 230 1.56 8.56 -19.37
C ASP A 230 1.31 7.56 -18.23
N ILE A 231 0.76 6.41 -18.60
CA ILE A 231 0.43 5.31 -17.67
C ILE A 231 1.69 4.81 -16.96
N ASP A 232 2.85 4.79 -17.63
CA ASP A 232 4.10 4.33 -17.04
C ASP A 232 4.57 5.27 -15.93
N ASN A 233 4.55 6.58 -16.20
CA ASN A 233 4.92 7.56 -15.19
C ASN A 233 3.92 7.59 -14.02
N ASN A 234 2.62 7.46 -14.30
CA ASN A 234 1.60 7.37 -13.25
C ASN A 234 1.76 6.13 -12.36
N ASN A 235 2.13 5.00 -12.95
CA ASN A 235 2.41 3.76 -12.22
C ASN A 235 3.65 3.87 -11.32
N LYS A 236 4.70 4.57 -11.80
CA LYS A 236 5.89 4.88 -11.02
C LYS A 236 5.57 5.78 -9.83
N ILE A 237 4.83 6.88 -10.03
CA ILE A 237 4.36 7.77 -8.95
C ILE A 237 3.56 6.98 -7.91
N ALA A 238 2.62 6.16 -8.36
CA ALA A 238 1.80 5.34 -7.48
C ALA A 238 2.65 4.35 -6.67
N ALA A 239 3.65 3.69 -7.29
CA ALA A 239 4.58 2.80 -6.62
C ALA A 239 5.45 3.55 -5.58
N THR A 240 5.94 4.75 -5.89
CA THR A 240 6.70 5.60 -4.95
C THR A 240 5.84 6.00 -3.75
N GLU A 241 4.60 6.45 -3.97
CA GLU A 241 3.69 6.84 -2.89
C GLU A 241 3.32 5.65 -1.99
N ILE A 242 3.06 4.47 -2.56
CA ILE A 242 2.83 3.24 -1.80
C ILE A 242 4.08 2.89 -0.97
N LEU A 243 5.28 3.06 -1.53
CA LEU A 243 6.53 2.81 -0.81
C LEU A 243 6.77 3.81 0.32
N ALA A 244 6.56 5.10 0.08
CA ALA A 244 6.66 6.13 1.09
C ALA A 244 5.68 5.86 2.25
N ALA A 245 4.46 5.43 1.92
CA ALA A 245 3.48 5.01 2.90
C ALA A 245 3.93 3.80 3.71
N ALA A 246 4.46 2.76 3.06
CA ALA A 246 5.03 1.60 3.72
C ALA A 246 6.16 1.98 4.69
N LYS A 247 7.10 2.84 4.25
CA LYS A 247 8.17 3.39 5.10
C LYS A 247 7.62 4.13 6.31
N ALA A 248 6.65 5.01 6.12
CA ALA A 248 6.03 5.75 7.22
C ALA A 248 5.39 4.81 8.26
N LEU A 249 4.85 3.67 7.83
CA LEU A 249 4.25 2.68 8.72
C LEU A 249 5.30 1.93 9.55
N THR A 250 6.49 1.64 8.99
CA THR A 250 7.55 0.92 9.73
C THR A 250 8.06 1.68 10.97
N LYS A 251 7.96 3.01 10.97
CA LYS A 251 8.44 3.81 12.10
C LYS A 251 7.54 3.70 13.33
N GLY A 252 6.27 3.30 13.18
CA GLY A 252 5.29 3.25 14.26
C GLY A 252 5.12 4.60 14.99
N PRO A 253 4.06 4.80 15.79
CA PRO A 253 4.16 5.71 16.90
C PRO A 253 5.13 5.12 17.92
N ALA A 254 5.89 5.98 18.61
CA ALA A 254 6.66 5.53 19.77
C ALA A 254 5.70 4.87 20.77
N ASN A 255 5.92 3.60 21.10
CA ASN A 255 5.12 2.88 22.10
C ASN A 255 5.50 3.42 23.48
N PHE A 256 4.72 4.37 24.00
CA PHE A 256 4.81 4.76 25.41
C PHE A 256 4.21 3.63 26.25
N ASP A 257 5.04 2.97 27.07
CA ASP A 257 4.57 1.97 28.01
C ASP A 257 4.29 2.63 29.37
N PRO A 258 3.01 2.78 29.77
CA PRO A 258 2.66 3.37 31.03
C PRO A 258 3.01 2.50 32.24
N GLN A 259 3.65 1.34 32.08
CA GLN A 259 4.17 0.54 33.19
C GLN A 259 5.70 0.58 33.29
N ALA A 260 6.40 1.15 32.30
CA ALA A 260 7.86 1.19 32.26
C ALA A 260 8.40 2.59 32.57
N LEU A 261 9.22 2.71 33.62
CA LEU A 261 9.86 3.99 33.98
C LEU A 261 10.69 4.57 32.84
N ASP A 262 11.28 3.72 32.00
CA ASP A 262 12.08 4.15 30.85
C ASP A 262 11.27 4.98 29.84
N SER A 263 9.97 4.69 29.67
CA SER A 263 9.08 5.51 28.84
C SER A 263 8.95 6.93 29.40
N TYR A 264 8.89 7.07 30.72
CA TYR A 264 8.85 8.37 31.40
C TYR A 264 10.22 9.08 31.37
N ASN A 265 11.32 8.35 31.59
CA ASN A 265 12.68 8.91 31.60
C ASN A 265 13.10 9.53 30.26
N SER A 266 12.57 9.01 29.17
CA SER A 266 12.77 9.52 27.82
C SER A 266 11.90 10.75 27.50
N SER A 267 10.93 11.09 28.35
CA SER A 267 10.01 12.22 28.14
C SER A 267 10.56 13.51 28.75
N ASP A 268 10.77 14.52 27.90
CA ASP A 268 11.10 15.87 28.34
C ASP A 268 10.01 16.45 29.26
N THR A 269 8.74 16.14 28.98
CA THR A 269 7.58 16.55 29.79
C THR A 269 7.70 16.02 31.21
N PHE A 270 8.01 14.73 31.36
CA PHE A 270 8.20 14.10 32.67
C PHE A 270 9.37 14.73 33.43
N ARG A 271 10.53 14.84 32.78
CA ARG A 271 11.76 15.37 33.38
C ARG A 271 11.59 16.82 33.83
N LYS A 272 10.93 17.66 33.02
CA LYS A 272 10.61 19.05 33.38
C LYS A 272 9.62 19.13 34.53
N ALA A 273 8.59 18.30 34.54
CA ALA A 273 7.61 18.26 35.61
C ALA A 273 8.22 17.82 36.95
N VAL A 274 9.05 16.77 36.96
CA VAL A 274 9.78 16.32 38.16
C VAL A 274 10.77 17.40 38.62
N GLY A 275 11.55 17.98 37.70
CA GLY A 275 12.48 19.07 38.01
C GLY A 275 11.79 20.27 38.66
N LEU A 276 10.61 20.65 38.17
CA LEU A 276 9.83 21.75 38.73
C LEU A 276 9.22 21.42 40.09
N ILE A 277 8.59 20.25 40.23
CA ILE A 277 7.81 19.88 41.44
C ILE A 277 8.72 19.49 42.61
N ASP A 278 9.79 18.73 42.36
CA ASP A 278 10.66 18.18 43.41
C ASP A 278 12.01 18.92 43.51
N GLY A 279 12.40 19.67 42.48
CA GLY A 279 13.67 20.40 42.43
C GLY A 279 13.54 21.92 42.37
N GLU A 280 12.33 22.48 42.20
CA GLU A 280 12.10 23.91 41.91
C GLU A 280 12.89 24.43 40.69
N ILE A 281 13.23 23.52 39.76
CA ILE A 281 14.02 23.82 38.55
C ILE A 281 13.06 24.33 37.48
N LEU A 282 13.21 25.58 37.08
CA LEU A 282 12.38 26.19 36.04
C LEU A 282 12.64 25.53 34.66
N PRO A 283 11.59 25.13 33.91
CA PRO A 283 11.72 24.38 32.65
C PRO A 283 12.56 25.06 31.55
N ASP A 284 12.64 26.39 31.58
CA ASP A 284 13.25 27.21 30.52
C ASP A 284 14.67 27.70 30.84
N LYS A 285 15.24 27.29 31.98
CA LYS A 285 16.63 27.63 32.40
C LYS A 285 17.44 26.45 32.95
N PRO A 286 17.47 25.27 32.30
CA PRO A 286 18.31 24.19 32.80
C PRO A 286 19.78 24.41 32.40
N ALA A 287 20.61 24.89 33.34
CA ALA A 287 22.04 24.62 33.29
C ALA A 287 22.32 23.10 33.17
N PRO A 288 23.41 22.67 32.51
CA PRO A 288 23.75 21.24 32.33
C PRO A 288 23.78 20.42 33.64
N THR A 289 24.11 21.08 34.75
CA THR A 289 24.15 20.53 36.11
C THR A 289 22.79 20.07 36.64
N TYR A 290 21.68 20.53 36.07
CA TYR A 290 20.35 20.10 36.50
C TYR A 290 19.94 18.74 35.93
N THR A 291 20.56 18.26 34.84
CA THR A 291 20.26 16.94 34.28
C THR A 291 20.56 15.82 35.28
N GLU A 292 21.71 15.90 35.97
CA GLU A 292 22.08 14.95 37.03
C GLU A 292 21.13 15.04 38.22
N ARG A 293 20.76 16.26 38.63
CA ARG A 293 19.81 16.47 39.73
C ARG A 293 18.43 15.92 39.41
N ILE A 294 17.92 16.14 38.20
CA ILE A 294 16.61 15.59 37.77
C ILE A 294 16.66 14.05 37.74
N ASN A 295 17.74 13.45 37.23
CA ASN A 295 17.89 11.99 37.27
C ASN A 295 17.90 11.44 38.72
N GLN A 296 18.56 12.15 39.66
CA GLN A 296 18.54 11.80 41.08
C GLN A 296 17.13 11.91 41.66
N LEU A 297 16.42 13.02 41.41
CA LEU A 297 15.04 13.22 41.87
C LEU A 297 14.12 12.12 41.35
N ILE A 298 14.24 11.76 40.07
CA ILE A 298 13.48 10.64 39.50
C ILE A 298 13.77 9.35 40.27
N LYS A 299 15.04 9.04 40.53
CA LYS A 299 15.43 7.85 41.29
C LYS A 299 14.93 7.86 42.73
N GLU A 300 15.02 9.00 43.42
CA GLU A 300 14.59 9.20 44.80
C GLU A 300 13.07 8.99 44.94
N HIS A 301 12.29 9.51 43.98
CA HIS A 301 10.84 9.61 44.07
C HIS A 301 10.08 8.47 43.36
N TYR A 302 10.60 8.01 42.23
CA TYR A 302 9.96 7.00 41.37
C TYR A 302 10.70 5.66 41.36
N GLY A 303 11.91 5.61 41.92
CA GLY A 303 12.70 4.39 42.05
C GLY A 303 13.52 4.06 40.79
N GLU A 304 13.86 2.79 40.66
CA GLU A 304 14.55 2.23 39.49
C GLU A 304 13.56 1.50 38.57
N PRO A 305 13.88 1.29 37.28
CA PRO A 305 12.98 0.65 36.33
C PRO A 305 12.41 -0.70 36.81
N SER A 306 13.18 -1.47 37.57
CA SER A 306 12.79 -2.77 38.13
C SER A 306 11.70 -2.70 39.21
N ASN A 307 11.49 -1.54 39.84
CA ASN A 307 10.61 -1.36 41.00
C ASN A 307 9.54 -0.28 40.78
N PHE A 308 9.46 0.28 39.57
CA PHE A 308 8.50 1.32 39.24
C PHE A 308 7.07 0.77 39.25
N LYS A 309 6.17 1.49 39.93
CA LYS A 309 4.73 1.23 39.91
C LYS A 309 4.02 2.54 39.61
N THR A 310 3.24 2.58 38.54
CA THR A 310 2.38 3.74 38.22
C THR A 310 1.17 3.88 39.14
N ASN A 311 0.99 2.94 40.06
CA ASN A 311 -0.08 2.97 41.06
C ASN A 311 0.50 3.49 42.37
N SER A 312 0.36 4.78 42.61
CA SER A 312 0.53 5.40 43.92
C SER A 312 -0.66 5.07 44.86
N GLY A 313 -0.96 3.77 45.00
CA GLY A 313 -2.01 3.23 45.88
C GLY A 313 -1.57 2.04 46.73
N GLU A 314 -0.35 1.51 46.54
CA GLU A 314 0.22 0.47 47.40
C GLU A 314 1.69 0.77 47.69
N ARG A 315 1.91 1.59 48.72
CA ARG A 315 3.09 1.55 49.57
C ARG A 315 2.62 1.59 51.01
#